data_AF-A0A379WX10-F1
#
_entry.id   AF-A0A379WX10-F1
#
_cell.length_a   1.000
_cell.length_b   1.000
_cell.length_c   1.000
_cell.angle_alpha   90.00
_cell.angle_beta   90.00
_cell.angle_gamma   90.00
#
_symmetry.space_group_name_H-M   'P 1'
#
loop_
_entity.id
_entity.type
_entity.pdbx_description
1 polymer ?
#
loop_
_entity_poly.entity_id
_entity_poly.type
_entity_poly.pdbx_seq_one_letter_code
_entity_poly.pdbx_strand_id
1 'polypeptide(L)'
;MTKRYFVTGTDTEVGKTVASCALLQAATQLGYQTVGYKPVASGSEMTTDGLRNGDALALQRNSSLPQPYSAINPYTFAEPTSPHIVSADEGRAIDAAVLSRGLRTLEAQADWVLTEGAGGWFTPLSATLTFADWVQTEQLPVILVVGVKLGCINHAMLTALAVEQAGLPLVGWIANDVQPPGARHGEYLATLRRVIPARC
;
A
#
# COMPACT_ATOMS: atom_id res chain seq x y z
N MET A 1 12.04 11.31 -14.73
CA MET A 1 10.87 10.40 -14.65
C MET A 1 10.63 10.10 -13.19
N THR A 2 9.41 10.27 -12.70
CA THR A 2 9.03 9.98 -11.31
C THR A 2 9.07 8.48 -11.05
N LYS A 3 9.78 8.07 -10.00
CA LYS A 3 9.74 6.68 -9.51
C LYS A 3 8.42 6.48 -8.78
N ARG A 4 7.67 5.44 -9.14
CA ARG A 4 6.35 5.18 -8.59
C ARG A 4 6.19 3.70 -8.26
N TYR A 5 5.68 3.42 -7.07
CA TYR A 5 5.54 2.05 -6.56
C TYR A 5 4.18 1.87 -5.90
N PHE A 6 3.62 0.67 -6.03
CA PHE A 6 2.47 0.24 -5.25
C PHE A 6 2.90 -0.73 -4.16
N VAL A 7 2.58 -0.41 -2.91
CA VAL A 7 2.83 -1.28 -1.76
C VAL A 7 1.56 -2.04 -1.41
N THR A 8 1.68 -3.36 -1.46
CA THR A 8 0.65 -4.29 -0.97
C THR A 8 1.22 -5.19 0.11
N GLY A 9 0.33 -5.84 0.86
CA GLY A 9 0.68 -6.73 1.95
C GLY A 9 0.13 -8.12 1.69
N THR A 10 0.79 -9.13 2.23
CA THR A 10 0.32 -10.51 2.15
C THR A 10 -0.99 -10.74 2.90
N ASP A 11 -1.34 -9.85 3.84
CA ASP A 11 -2.50 -9.94 4.72
C ASP A 11 -2.84 -8.55 5.30
N THR A 12 -3.91 -8.45 6.09
CA THR A 12 -4.10 -7.32 7.02
C THR A 12 -3.04 -7.35 8.13
N GLU A 13 -2.79 -6.19 8.74
CA GLU A 13 -1.90 -6.06 9.91
C GLU A 13 -0.45 -6.56 9.71
N VAL A 14 0.01 -6.72 8.47
CA VAL A 14 1.41 -7.11 8.19
C VAL A 14 2.42 -5.97 8.36
N GLY A 15 1.96 -4.79 8.80
CA GLY A 15 2.76 -3.57 8.91
C GLY A 15 3.15 -2.96 7.57
N LYS A 16 2.23 -2.98 6.58
CA LYS A 16 2.40 -2.28 5.30
C LYS A 16 2.88 -0.85 5.50
N THR A 17 2.19 -0.10 6.35
CA THR A 17 2.47 1.31 6.60
C THR A 17 3.82 1.55 7.26
N VAL A 18 4.27 0.64 8.13
CA VAL A 18 5.63 0.70 8.70
C VAL A 18 6.67 0.58 7.59
N ALA A 19 6.51 -0.43 6.72
CA ALA A 19 7.39 -0.62 5.57
C ALA A 19 7.33 0.55 4.57
N SER A 20 6.14 1.09 4.30
CA SER A 20 5.93 2.27 3.45
C SER A 20 6.64 3.50 4.00
N CYS A 21 6.56 3.75 5.31
CA CYS A 21 7.26 4.85 5.97
C CYS A 21 8.78 4.67 5.88
N ALA A 22 9.29 3.46 6.10
CA ALA A 22 10.72 3.16 5.96
C ALA A 22 11.21 3.40 4.52
N LEU A 23 10.43 3.00 3.51
CA LEU A 23 10.74 3.26 2.11
C LEU A 23 10.76 4.76 1.78
N LEU A 24 9.77 5.52 2.26
CA LEU A 24 9.72 6.97 2.09
C LEU A 24 10.95 7.64 2.74
N GLN A 25 11.27 7.28 3.97
CA GLN A 25 12.45 7.79 4.69
C GLN A 25 13.75 7.46 3.96
N ALA A 26 13.92 6.21 3.51
CA ALA A 26 15.11 5.79 2.77
C ALA A 26 15.24 6.54 1.43
N ALA A 27 14.15 6.72 0.69
CA ALA A 27 14.16 7.49 -0.54
C ALA A 27 14.50 8.97 -0.28
N THR A 28 13.96 9.58 0.77
CA THR A 28 14.32 10.96 1.17
C THR A 28 15.79 11.08 1.54
N GLN A 29 16.36 10.11 2.27
CA GLN A 29 17.79 10.08 2.60
C GLN A 29 18.69 9.95 1.36
N LEU A 30 18.18 9.35 0.28
CA LEU A 30 18.84 9.28 -1.02
C LEU A 30 18.66 10.56 -1.86
N GLY A 31 18.00 11.59 -1.32
CA GLY A 31 17.80 12.89 -1.96
C GLY A 31 16.55 13.01 -2.83
N TYR A 32 15.66 12.01 -2.83
CA TYR A 32 14.38 12.10 -3.55
C TYR A 32 13.40 13.04 -2.84
N GLN A 33 12.56 13.70 -3.64
CA GLN A 33 11.37 14.39 -3.19
C GLN A 33 10.22 13.38 -3.14
N THR A 34 9.87 12.96 -1.94
CA THR A 34 8.97 11.83 -1.70
C THR A 34 7.57 12.26 -1.30
N VAL A 35 6.58 11.53 -1.79
CA VAL A 35 5.19 11.60 -1.29
C VAL A 35 4.60 10.20 -1.15
N GLY A 36 3.97 9.93 -0.01
CA GLY A 36 3.11 8.76 0.18
C GLY A 36 1.67 9.05 -0.24
N TYR A 37 0.99 8.09 -0.85
CA TYR A 37 -0.37 8.21 -1.34
C TYR A 37 -1.20 7.02 -0.87
N LYS A 38 -2.26 7.25 -0.10
CA LYS A 38 -3.21 6.20 0.33
C LYS A 38 -4.58 6.56 -0.24
N PRO A 39 -4.86 6.27 -1.52
CA PRO A 39 -6.04 6.76 -2.21
C PRO A 39 -7.37 6.45 -1.51
N VAL A 40 -7.43 5.29 -0.85
CA VAL A 40 -8.61 4.77 -0.17
C VAL A 40 -8.19 4.27 1.20
N ALA A 41 -8.93 4.66 2.23
CA ALA A 41 -8.71 4.18 3.59
C ALA A 41 -10.05 4.03 4.34
N SER A 42 -10.17 2.93 5.06
CA SER A 42 -11.26 2.61 5.99
C SER A 42 -10.68 2.45 7.40
N GLY A 43 -11.50 2.56 8.45
CA GLY A 43 -11.02 2.62 9.83
C GLY A 43 -10.36 3.97 10.13
N SER A 44 -11.18 5.01 10.30
CA SER A 44 -10.71 6.39 10.48
C SER A 44 -11.39 7.04 11.68
N GLU A 45 -10.68 7.95 12.33
CA GLU A 45 -11.17 8.69 13.49
C GLU A 45 -11.68 10.08 13.09
N MET A 46 -12.78 10.53 13.70
CA MET A 46 -13.27 11.89 13.51
C MET A 46 -12.40 12.86 14.31
N THR A 47 -11.84 13.85 13.62
CA THR A 47 -11.07 14.95 14.22
C THR A 47 -11.76 16.29 13.94
N THR A 48 -11.23 17.39 14.48
CA THR A 48 -11.71 18.74 14.16
C THR A 48 -11.64 19.09 12.67
N ASP A 49 -10.73 18.42 11.93
CA ASP A 49 -10.52 18.66 10.50
C ASP A 49 -11.19 17.59 9.63
N GLY A 50 -12.12 16.82 10.20
CA GLY A 50 -12.81 15.69 9.56
C GLY A 50 -12.16 14.34 9.84
N LEU A 51 -12.58 13.31 9.09
CA LEU A 51 -12.04 11.96 9.24
C LEU A 51 -10.55 11.89 8.92
N ARG A 52 -9.78 11.18 9.75
CA ARG A 52 -8.36 10.91 9.56
C ARG A 52 -8.05 9.45 9.78
N ASN A 53 -7.39 8.84 8.81
CA ASN A 53 -6.87 7.49 8.91
C ASN A 53 -5.42 7.54 9.41
N GLY A 54 -5.10 6.67 10.38
CA GLY A 54 -3.77 6.61 10.98
C GLY A 54 -2.66 6.31 9.96
N ASP A 55 -2.90 5.39 9.02
CA ASP A 55 -1.91 5.04 8.00
C ASP A 55 -1.66 6.21 7.04
N ALA A 56 -2.73 6.87 6.56
CA ALA A 56 -2.62 8.03 5.70
C ALA A 56 -1.85 9.17 6.38
N LEU A 57 -2.11 9.41 7.67
CA LEU A 57 -1.35 10.37 8.47
C LEU A 57 0.13 9.99 8.60
N ALA A 58 0.43 8.69 8.76
CA ALA A 58 1.81 8.21 8.82
C ALA A 58 2.54 8.43 7.49
N LEU A 59 1.90 8.14 6.34
CA LEU A 59 2.47 8.43 5.02
C LEU A 59 2.68 9.93 4.81
N GLN A 60 1.71 10.77 5.21
CA GLN A 60 1.82 12.22 5.12
C GLN A 60 3.03 12.74 5.91
N ARG A 61 3.21 12.27 7.15
CA ARG A 61 4.33 12.68 8.03
C ARG A 61 5.70 12.23 7.53
N ASN A 62 5.75 11.12 6.79
CA ASN A 62 7.00 10.57 6.25
C ASN A 62 7.28 10.97 4.80
N SER A 63 6.40 11.77 4.20
CA SER A 63 6.64 12.41 2.91
C SER A 63 7.61 13.58 3.10
N SER A 64 8.57 13.77 2.19
CA SER A 64 9.47 14.93 2.27
C SER A 64 8.81 16.22 1.77
N LEU A 65 7.82 16.10 0.88
CA LEU A 65 7.03 17.24 0.42
C LEU A 65 5.76 17.37 1.26
N PRO A 66 5.48 18.55 1.83
CA PRO A 66 4.24 18.79 2.56
C PRO A 66 3.05 18.73 1.58
N GLN A 67 2.03 17.97 1.93
CA GLN A 67 0.79 17.83 1.17
C GLN A 67 -0.41 17.96 2.09
N PRO A 68 -1.53 18.54 1.65
CA PRO A 68 -2.77 18.50 2.41
C PRO A 68 -3.25 17.05 2.53
N TYR A 69 -3.95 16.73 3.62
CA TYR A 69 -4.42 15.36 3.90
C TYR A 69 -5.27 14.79 2.74
N SER A 70 -6.12 15.62 2.12
CA SER A 70 -6.96 15.23 0.99
C SER A 70 -6.19 14.84 -0.28
N ALA A 71 -4.95 15.31 -0.45
CA ALA A 71 -4.07 14.87 -1.54
C ALA A 71 -3.45 13.50 -1.25
N ILE A 72 -3.26 13.16 0.03
CA ILE A 72 -2.72 11.86 0.47
C ILE A 72 -3.83 10.80 0.48
N ASN A 73 -5.00 11.12 1.03
CA ASN A 73 -6.12 10.21 1.18
C ASN A 73 -7.45 10.90 0.81
N PRO A 74 -7.85 10.88 -0.49
CA PRO A 74 -9.10 11.47 -0.96
C PRO A 74 -10.35 10.70 -0.53
N TYR A 75 -10.28 9.37 -0.42
CA TYR A 75 -11.38 8.54 0.08
C TYR A 75 -11.09 8.04 1.50
N THR A 76 -11.69 8.70 2.48
CA THR A 76 -11.62 8.34 3.89
C THR A 76 -12.99 7.88 4.39
N PHE A 77 -13.04 6.69 4.98
CA PHE A 77 -14.22 6.07 5.58
C PHE A 77 -13.98 5.76 7.05
N ALA A 78 -15.02 5.92 7.89
CA ALA A 78 -14.88 5.75 9.33
C ALA A 78 -14.81 4.28 9.73
N GLU A 79 -15.70 3.44 9.20
CA GLU A 79 -15.82 2.04 9.58
C GLU A 79 -14.62 1.20 9.11
N PRO A 80 -14.00 0.37 9.96
CA PRO A 80 -12.87 -0.49 9.59
C PRO A 80 -13.34 -1.77 8.87
N THR A 81 -13.86 -1.61 7.65
CA THR A 81 -14.32 -2.73 6.80
C THR A 81 -13.75 -2.61 5.37
N SER A 82 -14.11 -3.56 4.51
CA SER A 82 -13.70 -3.54 3.10
C SER A 82 -14.24 -2.28 2.39
N PRO A 83 -13.42 -1.56 1.59
CA PRO A 83 -13.83 -0.29 0.99
C PRO A 83 -15.13 -0.34 0.20
N HIS A 84 -15.35 -1.41 -0.60
CA HIS A 84 -16.59 -1.53 -1.38
C HIS A 84 -17.86 -1.55 -0.51
N ILE A 85 -17.81 -2.13 0.70
CA ILE A 85 -18.96 -2.22 1.61
C ILE A 85 -19.29 -0.84 2.15
N VAL A 86 -18.34 -0.21 2.85
CA VAL A 86 -18.56 1.11 3.47
C VAL A 86 -18.83 2.20 2.43
N SER A 87 -18.24 2.11 1.24
CA SER A 87 -18.53 3.05 0.16
C SER A 87 -19.97 2.93 -0.36
N ALA A 88 -20.53 1.71 -0.38
CA ALA A 88 -21.90 1.47 -0.77
C ALA A 88 -22.88 1.91 0.32
N ASP A 89 -22.58 1.59 1.59
CA ASP A 89 -23.40 1.97 2.74
C ASP A 89 -23.48 3.49 2.94
N GLU A 90 -22.38 4.22 2.71
CA GLU A 90 -22.35 5.68 2.77
C GLU A 90 -22.85 6.36 1.48
N GLY A 91 -23.15 5.61 0.41
CA GLY A 91 -23.50 6.18 -0.89
C GLY A 91 -22.37 7.00 -1.54
N ARG A 92 -21.11 6.72 -1.18
CA ARG A 92 -19.91 7.45 -1.61
C ARG A 92 -19.02 6.56 -2.48
N ALA A 93 -19.40 6.41 -3.74
CA ALA A 93 -18.70 5.55 -4.69
C ALA A 93 -17.22 5.94 -4.89
N ILE A 94 -16.35 4.93 -4.90
CA ILE A 94 -14.92 5.08 -5.18
C ILE A 94 -14.73 5.08 -6.71
N ASP A 95 -14.26 6.20 -7.26
CA ASP A 95 -14.01 6.38 -8.69
C ASP A 95 -12.51 6.25 -9.00
N ALA A 96 -12.14 5.24 -9.80
CA ALA A 96 -10.77 5.01 -10.26
C ALA A 96 -10.13 6.27 -10.90
N ALA A 97 -10.91 7.11 -11.58
CA ALA A 97 -10.39 8.32 -12.19
C ALA A 97 -9.95 9.36 -11.15
N VAL A 98 -10.59 9.41 -9.98
CA VAL A 98 -10.14 10.24 -8.84
C VAL A 98 -8.80 9.73 -8.32
N LEU A 99 -8.67 8.40 -8.17
CA LEU A 99 -7.43 7.76 -7.72
C LEU A 99 -6.26 8.11 -8.64
N SER A 100 -6.46 7.98 -9.95
CA SER A 100 -5.47 8.29 -10.98
C SER A 100 -5.13 9.78 -11.05
N ARG A 101 -6.13 10.68 -10.95
CA ARG A 101 -5.87 12.14 -10.90
C ARG A 101 -5.04 12.54 -9.68
N GLY A 102 -5.32 11.96 -8.52
CA GLY A 102 -4.53 12.17 -7.31
C GLY A 102 -3.07 11.75 -7.53
N LEU A 103 -2.85 10.54 -8.05
CA LEU A 103 -1.51 10.05 -8.38
C LEU A 103 -0.76 10.98 -9.35
N ARG A 104 -1.39 11.39 -10.46
CA ARG A 104 -0.78 12.31 -11.45
C ARG A 104 -0.44 13.68 -10.85
N THR A 105 -1.29 14.18 -9.95
CA THR A 105 -1.04 15.46 -9.25
C THR A 105 0.19 15.40 -8.35
N LEU A 106 0.39 14.25 -7.68
CA LEU A 106 1.57 14.02 -6.85
C LEU A 106 2.83 13.79 -7.69
N GLU A 107 2.73 13.05 -8.80
CA GLU A 107 3.84 12.82 -9.73
C GLU A 107 4.36 14.11 -10.38
N ALA A 108 3.53 15.13 -10.50
CA ALA A 108 3.94 16.45 -11.01
C ALA A 108 4.79 17.25 -10.01
N GLN A 109 4.77 16.88 -8.72
CA GLN A 109 5.44 17.60 -7.63
C GLN A 109 6.61 16.81 -7.04
N ALA A 110 6.50 15.48 -7.03
CA ALA A 110 7.45 14.55 -6.46
C ALA A 110 8.16 13.74 -7.55
N ASP A 111 9.45 13.44 -7.34
CA ASP A 111 10.19 12.50 -8.19
C ASP A 111 10.19 11.06 -7.63
N TRP A 112 9.55 10.85 -6.49
CA TRP A 112 9.34 9.54 -5.88
C TRP A 112 7.98 9.43 -5.16
N VAL A 113 7.08 8.58 -5.65
CA VAL A 113 5.72 8.39 -5.11
C VAL A 113 5.50 6.94 -4.68
N LEU A 114 5.03 6.74 -3.47
CA LEU A 114 4.64 5.42 -2.96
C LEU A 114 3.13 5.38 -2.71
N THR A 115 2.43 4.52 -3.44
CA THR A 115 1.00 4.31 -3.28
C THR A 115 0.78 3.10 -2.38
N GLU A 116 0.03 3.25 -1.30
CA GLU A 116 -0.36 2.16 -0.40
C GLU A 116 -1.84 1.81 -0.61
N GLY A 117 -2.13 0.51 -0.79
CA GLY A 117 -3.50 0.01 -0.84
C GLY A 117 -4.18 -0.03 0.53
N ALA A 118 -5.43 -0.51 0.55
CA ALA A 118 -6.18 -0.79 1.77
C ALA A 118 -6.40 -2.31 1.90
N GLY A 119 -5.60 -3.01 2.70
CA GLY A 119 -5.70 -4.47 2.82
C GLY A 119 -4.76 -5.23 1.86
N GLY A 120 -5.29 -6.21 1.12
CA GLY A 120 -4.53 -7.10 0.24
C GLY A 120 -4.63 -6.72 -1.24
N TRP A 121 -4.05 -7.55 -2.11
CA TRP A 121 -3.99 -7.32 -3.56
C TRP A 121 -5.37 -7.14 -4.22
N PHE A 122 -6.30 -8.06 -3.96
CA PHE A 122 -7.66 -8.06 -4.55
C PHE A 122 -8.70 -7.33 -3.69
N THR A 123 -8.30 -6.35 -2.87
CA THR A 123 -9.28 -5.56 -2.11
C THR A 123 -10.30 -4.93 -3.06
N PRO A 124 -11.60 -5.20 -2.90
CA PRO A 124 -12.63 -4.59 -3.73
C PRO A 124 -12.86 -3.12 -3.35
N LEU A 125 -12.95 -2.28 -4.38
CA LEU A 125 -13.30 -0.86 -4.32
C LEU A 125 -14.77 -0.63 -4.73
N SER A 126 -15.33 -1.52 -5.53
CA SER A 126 -16.74 -1.59 -5.89
C SER A 126 -17.14 -3.04 -6.18
N ALA A 127 -18.37 -3.27 -6.66
CA ALA A 127 -18.81 -4.59 -7.11
C ALA A 127 -18.04 -5.14 -8.33
N THR A 128 -17.34 -4.28 -9.07
CA THR A 128 -16.67 -4.63 -10.33
C THR A 128 -15.24 -4.13 -10.44
N LEU A 129 -14.73 -3.46 -9.40
CA LEU A 129 -13.38 -2.87 -9.38
C LEU A 129 -12.66 -3.31 -8.11
N THR A 130 -11.41 -3.77 -8.28
CA THR A 130 -10.47 -4.02 -7.19
C THR A 130 -9.27 -3.08 -7.27
N PHE A 131 -8.47 -3.04 -6.21
CA PHE A 131 -7.17 -2.37 -6.25
C PHE A 131 -6.26 -2.96 -7.34
N ALA A 132 -6.25 -4.27 -7.53
CA ALA A 132 -5.45 -4.93 -8.57
C ALA A 132 -5.76 -4.38 -9.98
N ASP A 133 -7.05 -4.19 -10.31
CA ASP A 133 -7.48 -3.64 -11.61
C ASP A 133 -6.96 -2.22 -11.83
N TRP A 134 -7.04 -1.38 -10.79
CA TRP A 134 -6.53 -0.01 -10.85
C TRP A 134 -5.01 0.04 -10.96
N VAL A 135 -4.30 -0.77 -10.16
CA VAL A 135 -2.83 -0.86 -10.18
C VAL A 135 -2.33 -1.37 -11.54
N GLN A 136 -3.05 -2.33 -12.14
CA GLN A 136 -2.79 -2.82 -13.49
C GLN A 136 -2.98 -1.71 -14.53
N THR A 137 -4.08 -0.96 -14.45
CA THR A 137 -4.34 0.18 -15.35
C THR A 137 -3.22 1.23 -15.25
N GLU A 138 -2.75 1.51 -14.04
CA GLU A 138 -1.68 2.48 -13.78
C GLU A 138 -0.27 1.96 -14.11
N GLN A 139 -0.13 0.65 -14.36
CA GLN A 139 1.16 -0.03 -14.61
C GLN A 139 2.18 0.25 -13.50
N LEU A 140 1.76 0.15 -12.24
CA LEU A 140 2.63 0.42 -11.10
C LEU A 140 3.47 -0.81 -10.74
N PRO A 141 4.81 -0.68 -10.67
CA PRO A 141 5.66 -1.68 -10.06
C PRO A 141 5.29 -1.95 -8.60
N VAL A 142 5.26 -3.21 -8.21
CA VAL A 142 4.74 -3.64 -6.90
C VAL A 142 5.87 -3.97 -5.94
N ILE A 143 5.71 -3.53 -4.69
CA ILE A 143 6.51 -3.96 -3.54
C ILE A 143 5.59 -4.74 -2.60
N LEU A 144 6.01 -5.94 -2.21
CA LEU A 144 5.22 -6.80 -1.32
C LEU A 144 5.73 -6.73 0.12
N VAL A 145 4.85 -6.46 1.08
CA VAL A 145 5.17 -6.53 2.52
C VAL A 145 4.69 -7.86 3.08
N VAL A 146 5.63 -8.61 3.64
CA VAL A 146 5.40 -9.95 4.21
C VAL A 146 5.57 -9.88 5.72
N GLY A 147 4.47 -10.06 6.46
CA GLY A 147 4.53 -10.24 7.90
C GLY A 147 5.10 -11.62 8.24
N VAL A 148 6.21 -11.69 8.98
CA VAL A 148 6.89 -12.95 9.30
C VAL A 148 6.14 -13.69 10.41
N LYS A 149 5.11 -14.44 10.01
CA LYS A 149 4.25 -15.28 10.85
C LYS A 149 3.89 -16.59 10.15
N LEU A 150 3.31 -17.54 10.89
CA LEU A 150 2.79 -18.78 10.28
C LEU A 150 1.81 -18.45 9.14
N GLY A 151 1.95 -19.14 8.00
CA GLY A 151 1.17 -18.90 6.79
C GLY A 151 1.78 -17.89 5.81
N CYS A 152 2.81 -17.11 6.21
CA CYS A 152 3.36 -16.04 5.38
C CYS A 152 3.94 -16.52 4.04
N ILE A 153 4.54 -17.71 4.00
CA ILE A 153 5.10 -18.31 2.77
C ILE A 153 4.00 -18.51 1.73
N ASN A 154 2.87 -19.10 2.13
CA ASN A 154 1.73 -19.32 1.24
C ASN A 154 1.18 -17.99 0.72
N HIS A 155 0.89 -17.04 1.61
CA HIS A 155 0.33 -15.75 1.20
C HIS A 155 1.29 -14.95 0.33
N ALA A 156 2.60 -15.00 0.59
CA ALA A 156 3.60 -14.35 -0.23
C ALA A 156 3.63 -14.93 -1.65
N MET A 157 3.65 -16.26 -1.79
CA MET A 157 3.65 -16.93 -3.09
C MET A 157 2.36 -16.67 -3.87
N LEU A 158 1.19 -16.78 -3.24
CA LEU A 158 -0.10 -16.48 -3.86
C LEU A 158 -0.17 -15.02 -4.33
N THR A 159 0.29 -14.08 -3.50
CA THR A 159 0.29 -12.66 -3.85
C THR A 159 1.27 -12.37 -4.99
N ALA A 160 2.49 -12.93 -4.94
CA ALA A 160 3.49 -12.76 -5.99
C ALA A 160 3.00 -13.28 -7.34
N LEU A 161 2.38 -14.47 -7.36
CA LEU A 161 1.79 -15.05 -8.57
C LEU A 161 0.65 -14.18 -9.11
N ALA A 162 -0.21 -13.64 -8.26
CA ALA A 162 -1.31 -12.76 -8.68
C ALA A 162 -0.81 -11.44 -9.30
N VAL A 163 0.28 -10.88 -8.76
CA VAL A 163 0.95 -9.69 -9.33
C VAL A 163 1.56 -10.01 -10.70
N GLU A 164 2.25 -11.14 -10.82
CA GLU A 164 2.86 -11.59 -12.08
C GLU A 164 1.80 -11.86 -13.15
N GLN A 165 0.69 -12.51 -12.80
CA GLN A 165 -0.44 -12.76 -13.70
C GLN A 165 -1.14 -11.48 -14.16
N ALA A 166 -1.10 -10.41 -13.35
CA ALA A 166 -1.56 -9.10 -13.77
C ALA A 166 -0.60 -8.39 -14.76
N GLY A 167 0.54 -9.02 -15.09
CA GLY A 167 1.55 -8.47 -15.99
C GLY A 167 2.39 -7.36 -15.36
N LEU A 168 2.42 -7.28 -14.03
CA LEU A 168 3.11 -6.21 -13.30
C LEU A 168 4.44 -6.70 -12.71
N PRO A 169 5.47 -5.85 -12.67
CA PRO A 169 6.74 -6.23 -12.09
C PRO A 169 6.67 -6.19 -10.56
N LEU A 170 6.94 -7.33 -9.92
CA LEU A 170 7.25 -7.39 -8.50
C LEU A 170 8.72 -6.98 -8.30
N VAL A 171 8.96 -5.71 -7.93
CA VAL A 171 10.31 -5.13 -7.91
C VAL A 171 11.08 -5.38 -6.62
N GLY A 172 10.38 -5.80 -5.56
CA GLY A 172 10.98 -6.14 -4.29
C GLY A 172 9.95 -6.59 -3.27
N TRP A 173 10.43 -7.06 -2.12
CA TRP A 173 9.58 -7.36 -0.98
C TRP A 173 10.28 -6.98 0.32
N ILE A 174 9.50 -6.77 1.38
CA ILE A 174 9.99 -6.39 2.70
C ILE A 174 9.49 -7.41 3.71
N ALA A 175 10.41 -8.02 4.45
CA ALA A 175 10.07 -8.80 5.64
C ALA A 175 9.77 -7.84 6.80
N ASN A 176 8.62 -8.00 7.44
CA ASN A 176 8.28 -7.26 8.64
C ASN A 176 7.99 -8.22 9.80
N ASP A 177 8.71 -8.04 10.90
CA ASP A 177 8.53 -8.83 12.12
C ASP A 177 7.34 -8.30 12.90
N VAL A 178 6.16 -8.85 12.60
CA VAL A 178 4.87 -8.48 13.22
C VAL A 178 4.67 -9.10 14.61
N GLN A 179 5.58 -9.98 15.00
CA GLN A 179 5.64 -10.63 16.30
C GLN A 179 7.12 -10.85 16.65
N PRO A 180 7.46 -11.05 17.94
CA PRO A 180 8.83 -11.37 18.34
C PRO A 180 9.38 -12.58 17.55
N PRO A 181 10.63 -12.53 17.05
CA PRO A 181 11.22 -13.62 16.30
C PRO A 181 11.20 -14.94 17.07
N GLY A 182 10.55 -15.96 16.51
CA GLY A 182 10.54 -17.32 17.06
C GLY A 182 11.76 -18.13 16.63
N ALA A 183 11.88 -19.35 17.16
CA ALA A 183 13.01 -20.25 16.89
C ALA A 183 13.25 -20.59 15.40
N ARG A 184 12.22 -20.46 14.55
CA ARG A 184 12.27 -20.79 13.12
C ARG A 184 12.39 -19.57 12.20
N HIS A 185 12.58 -18.37 12.76
CA HIS A 185 12.57 -17.11 12.02
C HIS A 185 13.56 -17.12 10.84
N GLY A 186 14.78 -17.63 11.06
CA GLY A 186 15.79 -17.77 10.02
C GLY A 186 15.34 -18.67 8.85
N GLU A 187 14.72 -19.82 9.14
CA GLU A 187 14.20 -20.74 8.13
C GLU A 187 13.02 -20.15 7.34
N TYR A 188 12.17 -19.36 7.98
CA TYR A 188 11.12 -18.61 7.28
C TYR A 188 11.72 -17.61 6.30
N LEU A 189 12.68 -16.78 6.72
CA LEU A 189 13.34 -15.80 5.85
C LEU A 189 14.09 -16.47 4.70
N ALA A 190 14.81 -17.56 4.97
CA ALA A 190 15.50 -18.33 3.94
C ALA A 190 14.51 -18.89 2.90
N THR A 191 13.36 -19.39 3.35
CA THR A 191 12.32 -19.90 2.44
C THR A 191 11.71 -18.78 1.61
N LEU A 192 11.34 -17.65 2.22
CA LEU A 192 10.76 -16.50 1.52
C LEU A 192 11.71 -15.96 0.43
N ARG A 193 13.01 -15.80 0.75
CA ARG A 193 14.04 -15.38 -0.21
C ARG A 193 14.18 -16.32 -1.41
N ARG A 194 13.89 -17.61 -1.22
CA ARG A 194 13.96 -18.62 -2.29
C ARG A 194 12.72 -18.62 -3.18
N VAL A 195 11.53 -18.37 -2.62
CA VAL A 195 10.25 -18.56 -3.33
C VAL A 195 9.65 -17.29 -3.90
N ILE A 196 10.02 -16.11 -3.39
CA ILE A 196 9.56 -14.84 -3.93
C ILE A 196 10.50 -14.42 -5.08
N PRO A 197 10.01 -14.20 -6.30
CA PRO A 197 10.84 -13.91 -7.48
C PRO A 197 11.32 -12.45 -7.52
N ALA A 198 11.72 -11.89 -6.37
CA ALA A 198 12.17 -10.51 -6.23
C ALA A 198 13.18 -10.37 -5.08
N ARG A 199 13.93 -9.27 -5.06
CA ARG A 199 14.89 -9.00 -3.99
C ARG A 199 14.16 -8.62 -2.69
N CYS A 200 14.65 -9.15 -1.57
CA CYS A 200 14.30 -8.73 -0.21
C CYS A 200 15.02 -7.44 0.15
#